data_AF-S0B3J4-F1
#
_entry.id   AF-S0B3J4-F1
#
_cell.length_a   1.000
_cell.length_b   1.000
_cell.length_c   1.000
_cell.angle_alpha   90.00
_cell.angle_beta   90.00
_cell.angle_gamma   90.00
#
_symmetry.space_group_name_H-M   'P 1'
#
loop_
_entity.id
_entity.type
_entity.pdbx_description
1 polymer ?
#
loop_
_entity_poly.entity_id
_entity_poly.type
_entity_poly.pdbx_seq_one_letter_code
_entity_poly.pdbx_strand_id
1 'polypeptide(L)'
;MECIILLLIVLLSHCSAASSTANKMDICLVKTKYVDTHGQKPTKLFKVNRGVVYETIENKKFCYYYVSTVYKNTSKCFDDQYVWSGLDDASTAGGKILFDEMNATEMKQRLYFSYFPLNGDMNNMITFKIEYVDFQEKGEDGSEIKFSNIARQLDLIITTNFNLVVLLGMTVDYGKGLTGAVCFCYVVDKTKTAYVTFDTKYFDFLTTISVDNFKNVAISGNDILVGSPKSRDDLTADISQNVFIMTVVDVPSKPEFPVTLSSPTVIPPQKRNLFQLGGGVGHSNKYAFIADPFLDRGVAYVVRKVDGTTLDLKATLNPFPRWGSYQKFALYMAAFNNADDTTDLFVAAPTAWIHDNVRKVQKEGRKTSEYIGVIYHFVIVDDKTCETKGYYVVQNDEQSGIMNSTISGMVKWNDLVFVTLENYDGIYKLGCDQNITLQL
;
A
#
# COMPACT_ATOMS: atom_id res chain seq x y z
N MET A 1 45.49 -32.27 22.02
CA MET A 1 44.80 -32.36 20.72
C MET A 1 43.34 -32.64 21.06
N GLU A 2 42.41 -31.90 20.44
CA GLU A 2 40.96 -31.84 20.78
C GLU A 2 40.69 -31.05 22.09
N CYS A 3 39.67 -30.20 22.24
CA CYS A 3 38.54 -29.80 21.42
C CYS A 3 38.03 -28.47 22.01
N ILE A 4 38.06 -27.36 21.26
CA ILE A 4 37.36 -26.12 21.64
C ILE A 4 36.04 -26.11 20.87
N ILE A 5 34.96 -26.50 21.55
CA ILE A 5 33.60 -26.25 21.04
C ILE A 5 33.13 -24.92 21.64
N LEU A 6 33.12 -23.92 20.76
CA LEU A 6 32.45 -22.64 20.95
C LEU A 6 30.94 -22.89 20.88
N LEU A 7 30.23 -22.82 22.01
CA LEU A 7 28.77 -22.79 22.02
C LEU A 7 28.33 -21.32 21.92
N LEU A 8 28.09 -20.85 20.69
CA LEU A 8 27.46 -19.56 20.45
C LEU A 8 25.95 -19.72 20.67
N ILE A 9 25.45 -19.15 21.77
CA ILE A 9 24.02 -19.03 22.03
C ILE A 9 23.48 -17.99 21.04
N VAL A 10 22.89 -18.45 19.94
CA VAL A 10 22.01 -17.64 19.10
C VAL A 10 20.66 -17.58 19.80
N LEU A 11 20.38 -16.46 20.48
CA LEU A 11 19.04 -16.08 20.91
C LEU A 11 18.19 -15.79 19.67
N LEU A 12 17.65 -16.85 19.06
CA LEU A 12 16.46 -16.74 18.22
C LEU A 12 15.28 -16.53 19.17
N SER A 13 14.87 -15.28 19.34
CA SER A 13 13.52 -14.93 19.82
C SER A 13 12.51 -15.49 18.81
N HIS A 14 12.21 -16.77 18.95
CA HIS A 14 11.01 -17.36 18.40
C HIS A 14 9.84 -16.64 19.08
N CYS A 15 8.91 -16.08 18.30
CA CYS A 15 7.54 -15.90 18.77
C CYS A 15 7.01 -17.30 19.08
N SER A 16 7.26 -17.76 20.31
CA SER A 16 6.59 -18.90 20.89
C SER A 16 5.12 -18.56 20.97
N ALA A 17 4.31 -19.23 20.16
CA ALA A 17 2.88 -19.32 20.36
C ALA A 17 2.66 -19.75 21.82
N ALA A 18 1.95 -18.92 22.58
CA ALA A 18 1.59 -19.23 23.95
C ALA A 18 0.90 -20.60 24.02
N SER A 19 1.41 -21.49 24.87
CA SER A 19 0.89 -22.85 25.04
C SER A 19 -0.40 -22.85 25.87
N SER A 20 -1.45 -23.40 25.25
CA SER A 20 -2.55 -24.20 25.81
C SER A 20 -3.06 -23.86 27.22
N THR A 21 -4.18 -23.13 27.27
CA THR A 21 -5.46 -23.62 27.81
C THR A 21 -6.60 -22.72 27.34
N ALA A 22 -6.90 -22.77 26.03
CA ALA A 22 -8.21 -22.51 25.42
C ALA A 22 -8.07 -22.82 23.92
N ASN A 23 -8.59 -23.96 23.44
CA ASN A 23 -8.75 -24.24 21.99
C ASN A 23 -9.90 -23.38 21.43
N LYS A 24 -9.82 -22.07 21.65
CA LYS A 24 -10.84 -21.09 21.32
C LYS A 24 -10.14 -19.85 20.83
N MET A 25 -10.56 -19.37 19.67
CA MET A 25 -10.04 -18.18 19.02
C MET A 25 -11.20 -17.23 18.77
N ASP A 26 -11.08 -16.02 19.31
CA ASP A 26 -12.06 -14.97 19.05
C ASP A 26 -11.73 -14.28 17.72
N ILE A 27 -12.74 -14.21 16.86
CA ILE A 27 -12.70 -13.58 15.54
C ILE A 27 -13.74 -12.47 15.53
N CYS A 28 -13.31 -11.30 15.09
CA CYS A 28 -14.18 -10.18 14.82
C CYS A 28 -14.78 -10.31 13.41
N LEU A 29 -16.10 -10.45 13.37
CA LEU A 29 -16.86 -10.35 12.14
C LEU A 29 -17.12 -8.89 11.80
N VAL A 30 -16.77 -8.50 10.58
CA VAL A 30 -17.14 -7.23 9.95
C VAL A 30 -18.31 -7.50 9.02
N LYS A 31 -19.50 -7.02 9.38
CA LYS A 31 -20.77 -7.24 8.65
C LYS A 31 -21.30 -5.93 8.08
N THR A 32 -21.13 -4.85 8.83
CA THR A 32 -21.73 -3.57 8.49
C THR A 32 -20.90 -2.91 7.41
N LYS A 33 -21.51 -2.71 6.24
CA LYS A 33 -20.94 -1.84 5.21
C LYS A 33 -20.80 -0.43 5.80
N TYR A 34 -19.58 0.10 5.81
CA TYR A 34 -19.33 1.49 6.18
C TYR A 34 -19.89 2.44 5.12
N VAL A 35 -19.79 2.04 3.85
CA VAL A 35 -20.44 2.71 2.72
C VAL A 35 -21.19 1.66 1.91
N ASP A 36 -22.48 1.89 1.69
CA ASP A 36 -23.28 1.16 0.71
C ASP A 36 -23.09 1.83 -0.66
N THR A 37 -22.58 1.06 -1.64
CA THR A 37 -22.33 1.54 -2.99
C THR A 37 -23.48 1.20 -3.95
N HIS A 38 -24.67 0.94 -3.41
CA HIS A 38 -25.93 0.78 -4.13
C HIS A 38 -25.84 -0.31 -5.23
N GLY A 39 -25.22 -1.44 -4.90
CA GLY A 39 -25.05 -2.56 -5.83
C GLY A 39 -23.93 -2.40 -6.85
N GLN A 40 -23.17 -1.30 -6.82
CA GLN A 40 -21.97 -1.12 -7.66
C GLN A 40 -20.72 -1.62 -6.92
N LYS A 41 -19.91 -2.45 -7.58
CA LYS A 41 -18.64 -2.92 -7.02
C LYS A 41 -17.58 -1.82 -7.08
N PRO A 42 -16.94 -1.45 -5.97
CA PRO A 42 -15.81 -0.53 -6.00
C PRO A 42 -14.67 -1.10 -6.86
N THR A 43 -14.13 -0.31 -7.79
CA THR A 43 -13.00 -0.70 -8.64
C THR A 43 -11.66 -0.26 -8.07
N LYS A 44 -11.65 0.86 -7.32
CA LYS A 44 -10.46 1.38 -6.62
C LYS A 44 -10.84 2.03 -5.29
N LEU A 45 -9.90 2.05 -4.37
CA LEU A 45 -9.99 2.70 -3.07
C LEU A 45 -8.72 3.51 -2.82
N PHE A 46 -8.88 4.79 -2.50
CA PHE A 46 -7.79 5.74 -2.29
C PHE A 46 -7.86 6.32 -0.89
N LYS A 47 -6.70 6.44 -0.24
CA LYS A 47 -6.57 7.25 0.97
C LYS A 47 -6.61 8.72 0.59
N VAL A 48 -7.45 9.51 1.25
CA VAL A 48 -7.51 10.96 1.05
C VAL A 48 -7.59 11.71 2.38
N ASN A 49 -7.63 13.04 2.32
CA ASN A 49 -7.76 13.88 3.50
C ASN A 49 -9.04 13.54 4.28
N ARG A 50 -8.90 13.22 5.58
CA ARG A 50 -10.02 12.92 6.50
C ARG A 50 -11.00 11.86 5.98
N GLY A 51 -10.54 10.88 5.19
CA GLY A 51 -11.41 9.82 4.69
C GLY A 51 -10.86 9.00 3.52
N VAL A 52 -11.77 8.54 2.65
CA VAL A 52 -11.47 7.70 1.49
C VAL A 52 -12.17 8.24 0.24
N VAL A 53 -11.56 8.03 -0.93
CA VAL A 53 -12.26 8.11 -2.22
C VAL A 53 -12.37 6.70 -2.77
N TYR A 54 -13.56 6.33 -3.23
CA TYR A 54 -13.73 5.09 -3.99
C TYR A 54 -14.20 5.38 -5.41
N GLU A 55 -13.80 4.51 -6.33
CA GLU A 55 -14.18 4.53 -7.73
C GLU A 55 -15.25 3.46 -8.00
N THR A 56 -16.26 3.80 -8.79
CA THR A 56 -17.16 2.87 -9.46
C THR A 56 -17.19 3.18 -10.96
N ILE A 57 -17.64 2.22 -11.78
CA ILE A 57 -17.87 2.44 -13.21
C ILE A 57 -19.37 2.44 -13.46
N GLU A 58 -19.92 3.60 -13.83
CA GLU A 58 -21.35 3.79 -14.06
C GLU A 58 -21.56 4.39 -15.44
N ASN A 59 -22.40 3.76 -16.27
CA ASN A 59 -22.72 4.24 -17.62
C ASN A 59 -21.46 4.58 -18.47
N LYS A 60 -20.41 3.75 -18.36
CA LYS A 60 -19.09 3.94 -19.00
C LYS A 60 -18.29 5.15 -18.53
N LYS A 61 -18.68 5.79 -17.43
CA LYS A 61 -17.93 6.86 -16.76
C LYS A 61 -17.29 6.35 -15.47
N PHE A 62 -16.18 6.96 -15.08
CA PHE A 62 -15.52 6.72 -13.81
C PHE A 62 -16.10 7.67 -12.77
N CYS A 63 -16.83 7.14 -11.80
CA CYS A 63 -17.47 7.90 -10.74
C CYS A 63 -16.66 7.78 -9.44
N TYR A 64 -16.22 8.91 -8.91
CA TYR A 64 -15.46 9.00 -7.68
C TYR A 64 -16.33 9.56 -6.58
N TYR A 65 -16.31 8.90 -5.43
CA TYR A 65 -17.09 9.26 -4.26
C TYR A 65 -16.14 9.52 -3.10
N TYR A 66 -16.04 10.78 -2.70
CA TYR A 66 -15.33 11.21 -1.51
C TYR A 66 -16.22 11.02 -0.29
N VAL A 67 -15.78 10.14 0.61
CA VAL A 67 -16.40 9.86 1.89
C VAL A 67 -15.47 10.35 2.98
N SER A 68 -15.88 11.43 3.64
CA SER A 68 -15.16 12.05 4.74
C SER A 68 -15.85 11.78 6.07
N THR A 69 -15.06 11.75 7.13
CA THR A 69 -15.56 11.71 8.51
C THR A 69 -15.78 13.10 9.10
N VAL A 70 -15.25 14.14 8.46
CA VAL A 70 -15.26 15.53 8.95
C VAL A 70 -15.97 16.46 7.97
N TYR A 71 -15.70 16.30 6.68
CA TYR A 71 -16.21 17.17 5.62
C TYR A 71 -17.43 16.57 4.93
N LYS A 72 -18.05 17.37 4.06
CA LYS A 72 -19.21 16.94 3.29
C LYS A 72 -18.80 15.88 2.26
N ASN A 73 -19.48 14.74 2.29
CA ASN A 73 -19.35 13.72 1.25
C ASN A 73 -19.78 14.30 -0.10
N THR A 74 -18.96 14.07 -1.13
CA THR A 74 -19.24 14.54 -2.49
C THR A 74 -18.82 13.50 -3.51
N SER A 75 -19.39 13.58 -4.70
CA SER A 75 -19.06 12.68 -5.79
C SER A 75 -19.00 13.42 -7.12
N LYS A 76 -18.23 12.87 -8.04
CA LYS A 76 -18.11 13.39 -9.40
C LYS A 76 -17.73 12.26 -10.37
N CYS A 77 -18.37 12.26 -11.54
CA CYS A 77 -18.06 11.33 -12.61
C CYS A 77 -17.27 12.02 -13.73
N PHE A 78 -16.32 11.30 -14.30
CA PHE A 78 -15.46 11.75 -15.38
C PHE A 78 -15.48 10.73 -16.51
N ASP A 79 -15.23 11.21 -17.72
CA ASP A 79 -15.06 10.34 -18.88
C ASP A 79 -13.70 9.63 -18.85
N ASP A 80 -12.72 10.22 -18.18
CA ASP A 80 -11.38 9.68 -17.99
C ASP A 80 -11.17 9.13 -16.57
N GLN A 81 -10.23 8.20 -16.43
CA GLN A 81 -9.84 7.67 -15.13
C GLN A 81 -8.83 8.58 -14.42
N TYR A 82 -8.99 8.72 -13.11
CA TYR A 82 -8.15 9.50 -12.20
C TYR A 82 -7.62 8.62 -11.06
N VAL A 83 -6.49 9.04 -10.49
CA VAL A 83 -5.96 8.54 -9.23
C VAL A 83 -5.98 9.66 -8.22
N TRP A 84 -6.28 9.33 -6.96
CA TRP A 84 -6.39 10.28 -5.87
C TRP A 84 -5.45 9.92 -4.73
N SER A 85 -4.93 10.94 -4.03
CA SER A 85 -4.19 10.79 -2.79
C SER A 85 -4.41 12.00 -1.91
N GLY A 86 -4.40 11.80 -0.60
CA GLY A 86 -4.57 12.87 0.38
C GLY A 86 -3.81 12.62 1.67
N LEU A 87 -3.44 13.72 2.31
CA LEU A 87 -2.89 13.74 3.66
C LEU A 87 -3.88 14.43 4.60
N ASP A 88 -3.96 13.94 5.83
CA ASP A 88 -4.85 14.51 6.84
C ASP A 88 -4.44 15.95 7.17
N ASP A 89 -5.44 16.82 7.28
CA ASP A 89 -5.27 18.26 7.54
C ASP A 89 -4.45 19.01 6.48
N ALA A 90 -4.20 18.35 5.36
CA ALA A 90 -3.70 18.96 4.15
C ALA A 90 -4.79 18.84 3.09
N SER A 91 -4.42 18.36 1.92
CA SER A 91 -5.25 18.43 0.74
C SER A 91 -5.29 17.12 0.00
N THR A 92 -6.25 17.01 -0.90
CA THR A 92 -6.36 15.86 -1.79
C THR A 92 -5.99 16.28 -3.19
N ALA A 93 -5.01 15.60 -3.76
CA ALA A 93 -4.57 15.75 -5.13
C ALA A 93 -5.10 14.60 -5.97
N GLY A 94 -5.41 14.89 -7.23
CA GLY A 94 -5.79 13.90 -8.23
C GLY A 94 -5.07 14.13 -9.53
N GLY A 95 -4.77 13.05 -10.25
CA GLY A 95 -4.15 13.10 -11.57
C GLY A 95 -4.95 12.24 -12.55
N LYS A 96 -5.21 12.77 -13.75
CA LYS A 96 -5.77 11.94 -14.83
C LYS A 96 -4.72 10.93 -15.29
N ILE A 97 -5.14 9.69 -15.46
CA ILE A 97 -4.29 8.66 -16.05
C ILE A 97 -4.18 8.89 -17.56
N LEU A 98 -2.94 8.97 -18.05
CA LEU A 98 -2.65 9.03 -19.49
C LEU A 98 -2.07 7.69 -19.93
N PHE A 99 -2.91 6.85 -20.57
CA PHE A 99 -2.51 5.51 -20.97
C PHE A 99 -1.59 5.48 -22.20
N ASP A 100 -1.85 6.36 -23.16
CA ASP A 100 -1.17 6.35 -24.45
C ASP A 100 0.33 6.61 -24.33
N GLU A 101 1.09 6.08 -25.28
CA GLU A 101 2.48 6.49 -25.50
C GLU A 101 2.54 7.89 -26.11
N MET A 102 3.41 8.74 -25.56
CA MET A 102 3.59 10.12 -25.98
C MET A 102 5.00 10.62 -25.69
N ASN A 103 5.44 11.67 -26.37
CA ASN A 103 6.70 12.33 -26.03
C ASN A 103 6.55 13.38 -24.92
N ALA A 104 7.66 14.00 -24.51
CA ALA A 104 7.67 15.03 -23.48
C ALA A 104 6.78 16.23 -23.85
N THR A 105 6.75 16.66 -25.12
CA THR A 105 5.93 17.80 -25.55
C THR A 105 4.44 17.51 -25.41
N GLU A 106 4.00 16.35 -25.87
CA GLU A 106 2.61 15.89 -25.77
C GLU A 106 2.21 15.66 -24.30
N MET A 107 3.08 15.07 -23.50
CA MET A 107 2.88 14.92 -22.06
C MET A 107 2.66 16.27 -21.39
N LYS A 108 3.51 17.26 -21.69
CA LYS A 108 3.42 18.62 -21.13
C LYS A 108 2.09 19.32 -21.42
N GLN A 109 1.43 18.94 -22.51
CA GLN A 109 0.12 19.48 -22.90
C GLN A 109 -1.06 18.71 -22.29
N ARG A 110 -0.88 17.43 -21.96
CA ARG A 110 -1.95 16.53 -21.51
C ARG A 110 -1.98 16.29 -20.01
N LEU A 111 -0.85 16.43 -19.33
CA LEU A 111 -0.75 16.22 -17.88
C LEU A 111 -1.44 17.37 -17.14
N TYR A 112 -2.26 17.03 -16.15
CA TYR A 112 -2.83 18.00 -15.24
C TYR A 112 -3.03 17.38 -13.86
N PHE A 113 -2.87 18.21 -12.84
CA PHE A 113 -3.19 17.86 -11.46
C PHE A 113 -4.42 18.65 -11.02
N SER A 114 -5.42 17.90 -10.57
CA SER A 114 -6.56 18.42 -9.88
C SER A 114 -6.30 18.40 -8.38
N TYR A 115 -6.96 19.30 -7.68
CA TYR A 115 -6.81 19.47 -6.25
C TYR A 115 -8.11 19.94 -5.67
N PHE A 116 -8.52 19.39 -4.55
CA PHE A 116 -9.52 20.05 -3.74
C PHE A 116 -8.93 20.39 -2.37
N PRO A 117 -9.09 21.67 -1.92
CA PRO A 117 -8.52 22.13 -0.67
C PRO A 117 -9.11 21.37 0.52
N LEU A 118 -8.51 21.55 1.70
CA LEU A 118 -8.90 20.89 2.95
C LEU A 118 -10.42 20.85 3.18
N ASN A 119 -11.09 21.98 3.00
CA ASN A 119 -12.54 22.13 3.18
C ASN A 119 -13.32 22.12 1.86
N GLY A 120 -12.64 21.80 0.75
CA GLY A 120 -13.20 21.79 -0.59
C GLY A 120 -13.91 20.48 -0.88
N ASP A 121 -14.98 20.57 -1.66
CA ASP A 121 -15.58 19.38 -2.24
C ASP A 121 -14.95 19.03 -3.60
N MET A 122 -15.17 17.79 -4.04
CA MET A 122 -14.68 17.33 -5.34
C MET A 122 -15.32 18.10 -6.51
N ASN A 123 -16.44 18.79 -6.30
CA ASN A 123 -17.09 19.57 -7.34
C ASN A 123 -16.36 20.89 -7.62
N ASN A 124 -15.70 21.46 -6.61
CA ASN A 124 -14.94 22.70 -6.66
C ASN A 124 -13.43 22.46 -6.79
N MET A 125 -13.02 21.41 -7.51
CA MET A 125 -11.60 21.14 -7.73
C MET A 125 -10.92 22.27 -8.51
N ILE A 126 -9.68 22.56 -8.17
CA ILE A 126 -8.79 23.52 -8.80
C ILE A 126 -7.74 22.73 -9.58
N THR A 127 -7.42 23.19 -10.79
CA THR A 127 -6.31 22.65 -11.57
C THR A 127 -5.04 23.45 -11.27
N PHE A 128 -3.96 22.76 -10.92
CA PHE A 128 -2.64 23.37 -10.75
C PHE A 128 -2.05 23.78 -12.10
N LYS A 129 -1.41 24.96 -12.16
CA LYS A 129 -0.46 25.26 -13.23
C LYS A 129 0.74 24.33 -13.08
N ILE A 130 1.16 23.69 -14.16
CA ILE A 130 2.36 22.84 -14.14
C ILE A 130 3.54 23.61 -14.71
N GLU A 131 4.65 23.61 -13.98
CA GLU A 131 5.95 24.11 -14.44
C GLU A 131 6.95 22.96 -14.43
N TYR A 132 7.69 22.78 -15.53
CA TYR A 132 8.66 21.69 -15.66
C TYR A 132 10.04 22.24 -15.37
N VAL A 133 10.72 21.67 -14.37
CA VAL A 133 12.05 22.08 -13.90
C VAL A 133 12.97 20.87 -13.97
N ASP A 134 14.13 21.03 -14.61
CA ASP A 134 15.12 19.95 -14.80
C ASP A 134 14.45 18.64 -15.29
N PHE A 135 13.61 18.74 -16.34
CA PHE A 135 12.86 17.62 -16.89
C PHE A 135 13.60 17.00 -18.08
N GLN A 136 14.08 15.77 -17.92
CA GLN A 136 14.81 15.06 -18.96
C GLN A 136 13.89 14.59 -20.09
N GLU A 137 14.17 15.04 -21.31
CA GLU A 137 13.38 14.68 -22.51
C GLU A 137 14.08 13.65 -23.41
N LYS A 138 15.37 13.42 -23.18
CA LYS A 138 16.24 12.56 -23.99
C LYS A 138 17.03 11.58 -23.14
N GLY A 139 17.22 10.37 -23.65
CA GLY A 139 18.10 9.36 -23.06
C GLY A 139 19.58 9.77 -23.13
N GLU A 140 20.45 8.99 -22.49
CA GLU A 140 21.91 9.21 -22.51
C GLU A 140 22.51 9.11 -23.92
N ASP A 141 21.89 8.32 -24.80
CA ASP A 141 22.25 8.15 -26.21
C ASP A 141 21.66 9.25 -27.12
N GLY A 142 20.90 10.19 -26.56
CA GLY A 142 20.25 11.29 -27.26
C GLY A 142 18.91 10.93 -27.92
N SER A 143 18.40 9.70 -27.75
CA SER A 143 17.08 9.31 -28.24
C SER A 143 15.97 10.07 -27.48
N GLU A 144 14.84 10.34 -28.12
CA GLU A 144 13.67 10.92 -27.45
C GLU A 144 13.10 9.90 -26.46
N ILE A 145 12.79 10.35 -25.23
CA ILE A 145 12.10 9.50 -24.25
C ILE A 145 10.60 9.45 -24.59
N LYS A 146 10.05 8.24 -24.64
CA LYS A 146 8.60 8.01 -24.72
C LYS A 146 8.04 7.74 -23.34
N PHE A 147 6.89 8.32 -23.04
CA PHE A 147 6.18 8.22 -21.77
C PHE A 147 4.82 7.57 -22.00
N SER A 148 4.40 6.67 -21.12
CA SER A 148 3.05 6.10 -21.13
C SER A 148 2.57 5.76 -19.71
N ASN A 149 1.29 5.43 -19.56
CA ASN A 149 0.68 5.09 -18.27
C ASN A 149 0.96 6.11 -17.14
N ILE A 150 0.99 7.39 -17.48
CA ILE A 150 1.36 8.46 -16.55
C ILE A 150 0.24 8.64 -15.52
N ALA A 151 0.64 8.90 -14.27
CA ALA A 151 -0.26 9.09 -13.12
C ALA A 151 -1.11 7.85 -12.76
N ARG A 152 -0.68 6.65 -13.16
CA ARG A 152 -1.32 5.39 -12.69
C ARG A 152 -1.23 5.17 -11.18
N GLN A 153 -0.27 5.82 -10.53
CA GLN A 153 -0.19 5.98 -9.08
C GLN A 153 0.12 7.45 -8.78
N LEU A 154 -0.50 7.97 -7.73
CA LEU A 154 -0.26 9.28 -7.19
C LEU A 154 -0.19 9.12 -5.67
N ASP A 155 0.91 9.53 -5.06
CA ASP A 155 1.04 9.55 -3.60
C ASP A 155 1.50 10.91 -3.11
N LEU A 156 0.81 11.45 -2.11
CA LEU A 156 1.21 12.69 -1.45
C LEU A 156 2.18 12.39 -0.29
N ILE A 157 3.24 13.19 -0.25
CA ILE A 157 4.33 13.15 0.70
C ILE A 157 4.44 14.53 1.34
N ILE A 158 4.68 14.57 2.65
CA ILE A 158 5.01 15.80 3.36
C ILE A 158 6.47 15.76 3.80
N THR A 159 7.24 16.78 3.46
CA THR A 159 8.66 16.85 3.81
C THR A 159 8.87 17.25 5.28
N THR A 160 10.13 17.24 5.74
CA THR A 160 10.48 17.70 7.09
C THR A 160 10.15 19.18 7.30
N ASN A 161 10.29 20.00 6.25
CA ASN A 161 9.90 21.41 6.26
C ASN A 161 8.43 21.65 5.86
N PHE A 162 7.58 20.61 5.93
CA PHE A 162 6.14 20.67 5.60
C PHE A 162 5.83 21.07 4.14
N ASN A 163 6.74 20.79 3.21
CA ASN A 163 6.47 20.96 1.78
C ASN A 163 5.63 19.78 1.28
N LEU A 164 4.67 20.05 0.39
CA LEU A 164 3.86 19.02 -0.24
C LEU A 164 4.51 18.53 -1.54
N VAL A 165 4.73 17.23 -1.63
CA VAL A 165 5.31 16.57 -2.80
C VAL A 165 4.37 15.48 -3.28
N VAL A 166 4.15 15.42 -4.59
CA VAL A 166 3.42 14.36 -5.26
C VAL A 166 4.45 13.44 -5.92
N LEU A 167 4.40 12.15 -5.59
CA LEU A 167 5.08 11.10 -6.33
C LEU A 167 4.13 10.56 -7.40
N LEU A 168 4.58 10.51 -8.65
CA LEU A 168 3.79 10.04 -9.79
C LEU A 168 4.44 8.87 -10.48
N GLY A 169 3.71 7.78 -10.63
CA GLY A 169 4.15 6.64 -11.44
C GLY A 169 3.92 6.82 -12.94
N MET A 170 4.86 6.35 -13.76
CA MET A 170 4.73 6.26 -15.21
C MET A 170 5.59 5.12 -15.79
N THR A 171 5.43 4.88 -17.08
CA THR A 171 6.33 4.08 -17.90
C THR A 171 7.13 4.98 -18.80
N VAL A 172 8.42 4.68 -18.97
CA VAL A 172 9.31 5.35 -19.92
C VAL A 172 10.00 4.35 -20.83
N ASP A 173 10.25 4.73 -22.08
CA ASP A 173 11.20 4.08 -22.96
C ASP A 173 12.24 5.12 -23.40
N TYR A 174 13.49 4.88 -23.06
CA TYR A 174 14.64 5.73 -23.38
C TYR A 174 15.66 4.96 -24.25
N GLY A 175 15.18 4.05 -25.11
CA GLY A 175 16.01 3.27 -26.03
C GLY A 175 16.51 1.93 -25.46
N LYS A 176 16.15 1.61 -24.20
CA LYS A 176 16.47 0.32 -23.54
C LYS A 176 15.23 -0.54 -23.29
N GLY A 177 14.06 -0.13 -23.79
CA GLY A 177 12.78 -0.78 -23.60
C GLY A 177 11.93 -0.17 -22.48
N LEU A 178 10.68 -0.62 -22.39
CA LEU A 178 9.69 -0.09 -21.45
C LEU A 178 10.09 -0.36 -19.99
N THR A 179 10.12 0.71 -19.23
CA THR A 179 10.70 0.77 -17.90
C THR A 179 9.76 1.52 -16.96
N GLY A 180 9.53 1.05 -15.73
CA GLY A 180 8.81 1.83 -14.72
C GLY A 180 9.65 3.01 -14.22
N ALA A 181 9.04 4.18 -14.06
CA ALA A 181 9.70 5.37 -13.55
C ALA A 181 8.75 6.21 -12.70
N VAL A 182 9.31 7.20 -11.99
CA VAL A 182 8.52 8.16 -11.21
C VAL A 182 8.97 9.59 -11.45
N CYS A 183 8.01 10.51 -11.34
CA CYS A 183 8.25 11.95 -11.28
C CYS A 183 7.93 12.45 -9.88
N PHE A 184 8.62 13.51 -9.49
CA PHE A 184 8.22 14.31 -8.34
C PHE A 184 7.61 15.61 -8.78
N CYS A 185 6.53 15.98 -8.11
CA CYS A 185 5.95 17.30 -8.24
C CYS A 185 5.97 17.98 -6.89
N TYR A 186 6.66 19.10 -6.78
CA TYR A 186 6.56 19.97 -5.61
C TYR A 186 5.36 20.91 -5.79
N VAL A 187 4.46 20.93 -4.82
CA VAL A 187 3.21 21.68 -4.89
C VAL A 187 3.29 22.93 -4.03
N VAL A 188 3.17 24.10 -4.67
CA VAL A 188 3.05 25.40 -4.00
C VAL A 188 1.58 25.80 -3.97
N ASP A 189 0.92 25.53 -2.85
CA ASP A 189 -0.52 25.77 -2.72
C ASP A 189 -0.89 27.26 -2.85
N LYS A 190 -0.04 28.18 -2.36
CA LYS A 190 -0.29 29.63 -2.42
C LYS A 190 -0.41 30.15 -3.86
N THR A 191 0.42 29.65 -4.77
CA THR A 191 0.46 30.09 -6.18
C THR A 191 -0.33 29.17 -7.10
N LYS A 192 -0.85 28.06 -6.57
CA LYS A 192 -1.49 26.99 -7.35
C LYS A 192 -0.57 26.52 -8.48
N THR A 193 0.70 26.29 -8.15
CA THR A 193 1.72 25.78 -9.08
C THR A 193 2.27 24.43 -8.62
N ALA A 194 2.39 23.47 -9.54
CA ALA A 194 3.08 22.21 -9.34
C ALA A 194 4.36 22.20 -10.21
N TYR A 195 5.52 22.14 -9.56
CA TYR A 195 6.83 22.07 -10.21
C TYR A 195 7.21 20.61 -10.41
N VAL A 196 7.40 20.16 -11.64
CA VAL A 196 7.63 18.76 -12.00
C VAL A 196 9.08 18.57 -12.44
N THR A 197 9.75 17.59 -11.85
CA THR A 197 11.10 17.16 -12.25
C THR A 197 11.12 15.68 -12.64
N PHE A 198 12.00 15.35 -13.56
CA PHE A 198 12.25 13.98 -14.03
C PHE A 198 13.70 13.84 -14.45
N ASP A 199 14.41 12.89 -13.84
CA ASP A 199 15.76 12.48 -14.22
C ASP A 199 15.83 10.96 -14.05
N THR A 200 16.28 10.25 -15.10
CA THR A 200 16.36 8.79 -15.07
C THR A 200 17.30 8.31 -13.97
N LYS A 201 18.36 9.07 -13.65
CA LYS A 201 19.38 8.70 -12.67
C LYS A 201 18.85 8.52 -11.25
N TYR A 202 17.79 9.23 -10.87
CA TYR A 202 17.18 9.05 -9.55
C TYR A 202 16.49 7.69 -9.41
N PHE A 203 16.18 7.03 -10.52
CA PHE A 203 15.29 5.88 -10.56
C PHE A 203 15.69 4.78 -11.53
N ASP A 204 16.93 4.80 -12.04
CA ASP A 204 17.45 3.73 -12.91
C ASP A 204 17.38 2.34 -12.26
N PHE A 205 17.26 2.24 -10.93
CA PHE A 205 17.01 0.98 -10.23
C PHE A 205 15.52 0.60 -10.11
N LEU A 206 14.59 1.55 -10.29
CA LEU A 206 13.14 1.29 -10.42
C LEU A 206 12.79 0.69 -11.78
N THR A 207 13.77 0.48 -12.64
CA THR A 207 13.59 0.02 -14.02
C THR A 207 12.77 -1.26 -14.16
N THR A 208 12.69 -2.08 -13.10
CA THR A 208 11.95 -3.35 -13.05
C THR A 208 10.63 -3.29 -12.27
N ILE A 209 10.24 -2.15 -11.72
CA ILE A 209 8.90 -1.96 -11.16
C ILE A 209 7.97 -1.84 -12.36
N SER A 210 7.37 -2.96 -12.78
CA SER A 210 6.22 -2.91 -13.68
C SER A 210 5.26 -1.84 -13.22
N VAL A 211 4.57 -1.19 -14.15
CA VAL A 211 3.55 -0.17 -13.88
C VAL A 211 2.51 -0.63 -12.85
N ASP A 212 2.30 -1.95 -12.74
CA ASP A 212 1.37 -2.58 -11.80
C ASP A 212 1.97 -2.84 -10.39
N ASN A 213 3.23 -2.47 -10.16
CA ASN A 213 3.98 -2.69 -8.92
C ASN A 213 4.03 -1.47 -7.99
N PHE A 214 3.35 -0.36 -8.30
CA PHE A 214 3.19 0.76 -7.33
C PHE A 214 2.43 0.36 -6.06
N LYS A 215 1.66 -0.74 -6.09
CA LYS A 215 1.14 -1.41 -4.88
C LYS A 215 2.25 -1.81 -3.88
N ASN A 216 3.50 -1.85 -4.33
CA ASN A 216 4.68 -2.12 -3.52
C ASN A 216 5.40 -0.84 -3.09
N VAL A 217 4.68 0.28 -2.98
CA VAL A 217 5.20 1.53 -2.40
C VAL A 217 4.44 1.82 -1.11
N ALA A 218 5.16 2.12 -0.03
CA ALA A 218 4.57 2.55 1.23
C ALA A 218 5.27 3.82 1.72
N ILE A 219 4.47 4.81 2.11
CA ILE A 219 4.96 6.14 2.51
C ILE A 219 4.60 6.39 3.98
N SER A 220 5.57 6.90 4.75
CA SER A 220 5.35 7.40 6.10
C SER A 220 6.20 8.66 6.31
N GLY A 221 5.56 9.81 6.54
CA GLY A 221 6.25 11.10 6.56
C GLY A 221 6.88 11.38 5.19
N ASN A 222 8.19 11.65 5.18
CA ASN A 222 8.99 11.89 3.98
C ASN A 222 9.77 10.66 3.50
N ASP A 223 9.61 9.50 4.16
CA ASP A 223 10.26 8.24 3.77
C ASP A 223 9.36 7.43 2.83
N ILE A 224 9.97 6.88 1.79
CA ILE A 224 9.37 6.06 0.75
C ILE A 224 10.03 4.68 0.80
N LEU A 225 9.27 3.67 1.20
CA LEU A 225 9.67 2.27 1.12
C LEU A 225 9.17 1.69 -0.20
N VAL A 226 10.06 1.07 -0.96
CA VAL A 226 9.74 0.52 -2.28
C VAL A 226 10.18 -0.93 -2.37
N GLY A 227 9.25 -1.78 -2.82
CA GLY A 227 9.49 -3.16 -3.20
C GLY A 227 9.55 -3.33 -4.73
N SER A 228 10.61 -3.96 -5.21
CA SER A 228 10.86 -4.37 -6.58
C SER A 228 11.02 -5.89 -6.61
N PRO A 229 9.91 -6.65 -6.43
CA PRO A 229 9.97 -8.10 -6.37
C PRO A 229 10.43 -8.66 -7.72
N LYS A 230 11.61 -9.25 -7.74
CA LYS A 230 12.13 -10.00 -8.88
C LYS A 230 11.94 -11.48 -8.63
N SER A 231 11.45 -12.22 -9.63
CA SER A 231 11.42 -13.68 -9.58
C SER A 231 12.86 -14.20 -9.41
N ARG A 232 13.01 -15.18 -8.53
CA ARG A 232 14.28 -15.89 -8.34
C ARG A 232 14.47 -16.92 -9.47
N ASP A 233 14.57 -16.44 -10.71
CA ASP A 233 14.96 -17.29 -11.85
C ASP A 233 16.48 -17.56 -11.82
N ASP A 234 17.24 -16.68 -11.19
CA ASP A 234 18.67 -16.82 -10.93
C ASP A 234 18.96 -16.98 -9.43
N LEU A 235 19.50 -18.14 -9.03
CA LEU A 235 19.87 -18.45 -7.65
C LEU A 235 21.06 -17.62 -7.13
N THR A 236 21.79 -16.94 -8.03
CA THR A 236 22.93 -16.06 -7.71
C THR A 236 22.55 -14.59 -7.54
N ALA A 237 21.32 -14.22 -7.90
CA ALA A 237 20.84 -12.85 -7.75
C ALA A 237 20.72 -12.45 -6.27
N ASP A 238 21.26 -11.28 -5.93
CA ASP A 238 21.18 -10.72 -4.60
C ASP A 238 19.79 -10.14 -4.33
N ILE A 239 18.95 -10.94 -3.66
CA ILE A 239 17.58 -10.58 -3.27
C ILE A 239 17.51 -9.39 -2.31
N SER A 240 18.63 -8.93 -1.74
CA SER A 240 18.65 -7.70 -0.94
C SER A 240 18.26 -6.47 -1.75
N GLN A 241 18.51 -6.47 -3.05
CA GLN A 241 18.18 -5.37 -3.94
C GLN A 241 16.69 -5.28 -4.30
N ASN A 242 15.86 -6.21 -3.82
CA ASN A 242 14.43 -6.17 -4.09
C ASN A 242 13.69 -5.15 -3.23
N VAL A 243 14.30 -4.61 -2.17
CA VAL A 243 13.64 -3.64 -1.29
C VAL A 243 14.63 -2.58 -0.86
N PHE A 244 14.19 -1.33 -0.91
CA PHE A 244 15.01 -0.20 -0.52
C PHE A 244 14.13 0.94 0.00
N ILE A 245 14.76 1.83 0.74
CA ILE A 245 14.14 3.04 1.28
C ILE A 245 14.82 4.27 0.69
N MET A 246 14.00 5.26 0.38
CA MET A 246 14.41 6.59 -0.04
C MET A 246 13.73 7.62 0.86
N THR A 247 14.29 8.83 0.90
CA THR A 247 13.73 9.93 1.69
C THR A 247 13.65 11.17 0.81
N VAL A 248 12.52 11.87 0.88
CA VAL A 248 12.38 13.21 0.31
C VAL A 248 13.09 14.19 1.24
N VAL A 249 14.11 14.86 0.70
CA VAL A 249 14.99 15.78 1.42
C VAL A 249 14.73 17.19 0.94
N ASP A 250 14.56 18.12 1.87
CA ASP A 250 14.46 19.54 1.56
C ASP A 250 15.83 20.11 1.15
N VAL A 251 15.87 20.89 0.07
CA VAL A 251 17.05 21.52 -0.51
C VAL A 251 16.84 23.05 -0.54
N PRO A 252 17.11 23.76 0.56
CA PRO A 252 16.87 25.21 0.64
C PRO A 252 17.63 26.03 -0.42
N SER A 253 18.73 25.48 -0.96
CA SER A 253 19.56 26.14 -1.96
C SER A 253 18.98 26.10 -3.38
N LYS A 254 17.88 25.39 -3.62
CA LYS A 254 17.20 25.29 -4.93
C LYS A 254 15.76 25.79 -4.82
N PRO A 255 15.51 27.11 -4.80
CA PRO A 255 14.18 27.67 -4.50
C PRO A 255 13.11 27.30 -5.53
N GLU A 256 13.48 27.03 -6.79
CA GLU A 256 12.55 26.61 -7.85
C GLU A 256 12.05 25.18 -7.65
N PHE A 257 12.85 24.33 -7.01
CA PHE A 257 12.51 22.96 -6.67
C PHE A 257 13.25 22.55 -5.38
N PRO A 258 12.69 22.89 -4.20
CA PRO A 258 13.40 22.82 -2.92
C PRO A 258 13.38 21.41 -2.33
N VAL A 259 13.26 20.37 -3.15
CA VAL A 259 13.20 18.98 -2.70
C VAL A 259 14.06 18.10 -3.60
N THR A 260 14.60 17.02 -3.06
CA THR A 260 15.33 16.00 -3.82
C THR A 260 15.15 14.64 -3.16
N LEU A 261 15.71 13.59 -3.78
CA LEU A 261 15.86 12.29 -3.16
C LEU A 261 17.33 11.98 -2.91
N SER A 262 17.61 11.33 -1.78
CA SER A 262 18.88 10.65 -1.58
C SER A 262 18.99 9.39 -2.44
N SER A 263 20.21 8.86 -2.59
CA SER A 263 20.42 7.51 -3.11
C SER A 263 19.63 6.48 -2.29
N PRO A 264 19.14 5.39 -2.92
CA PRO A 264 18.38 4.36 -2.23
C PRO A 264 19.27 3.65 -1.21
N THR A 265 18.72 3.40 -0.03
CA THR A 265 19.34 2.52 0.97
C THR A 265 18.72 1.14 0.85
N VAL A 266 19.52 0.15 0.46
CA VAL A 266 19.09 -1.24 0.28
C VAL A 266 18.73 -1.86 1.62
N ILE A 267 17.57 -2.52 1.70
CA ILE A 267 17.11 -3.24 2.89
C ILE A 267 17.28 -4.75 2.66
N PRO A 268 18.34 -5.38 3.20
CA PRO A 268 18.58 -6.79 3.00
C PRO A 268 17.55 -7.64 3.75
N PRO A 269 16.98 -8.68 3.12
CA PRO A 269 16.23 -9.69 3.85
C PRO A 269 17.16 -10.57 4.69
N GLN A 270 16.57 -11.24 5.67
CA GLN A 270 17.23 -12.41 6.23
C GLN A 270 17.34 -13.54 5.20
N LYS A 271 18.45 -14.29 5.26
CA LYS A 271 18.91 -15.34 4.33
C LYS A 271 17.96 -16.55 4.15
N ARG A 272 16.69 -16.33 3.86
CA ARG A 272 15.70 -17.38 3.56
C ARG A 272 15.51 -17.51 2.05
N ASN A 273 15.02 -18.69 1.63
CA ASN A 273 14.61 -18.92 0.25
C ASN A 273 13.35 -18.09 -0.06
N LEU A 274 13.56 -16.85 -0.50
CA LEU A 274 12.51 -15.91 -0.89
C LEU A 274 12.33 -15.97 -2.42
N PHE A 275 11.10 -15.82 -2.89
CA PHE A 275 10.73 -15.84 -4.31
C PHE A 275 10.45 -14.44 -4.86
N GLN A 276 9.66 -13.65 -4.14
CA GLN A 276 9.18 -12.33 -4.57
C GLN A 276 9.10 -11.34 -3.38
N LEU A 277 10.17 -11.29 -2.59
CA LEU A 277 10.32 -10.28 -1.52
C LEU A 277 10.12 -8.87 -2.09
N GLY A 278 9.38 -8.03 -1.37
CA GLY A 278 8.97 -6.71 -1.84
C GLY A 278 7.64 -6.74 -2.58
N GLY A 279 7.01 -7.90 -2.73
CA GLY A 279 5.66 -8.05 -3.32
C GLY A 279 4.54 -7.52 -2.43
N GLY A 280 4.84 -7.16 -1.18
CA GLY A 280 4.02 -6.34 -0.32
C GLY A 280 4.92 -5.53 0.61
N VAL A 281 4.60 -4.25 0.81
CA VAL A 281 5.31 -3.39 1.74
C VAL A 281 4.34 -2.58 2.58
N GLY A 282 4.77 -2.21 3.78
CA GLY A 282 4.06 -1.32 4.69
C GLY A 282 5.07 -0.46 5.44
N HIS A 283 4.66 0.72 5.87
CA HIS A 283 5.56 1.65 6.54
C HIS A 283 4.86 2.40 7.67
N SER A 284 5.61 2.59 8.75
CA SER A 284 5.28 3.41 9.93
C SER A 284 6.50 4.27 10.28
N ASN A 285 6.39 5.17 11.25
CA ASN A 285 7.52 6.04 11.61
C ASN A 285 8.76 5.27 12.11
N LYS A 286 8.59 4.06 12.65
CA LYS A 286 9.68 3.27 13.25
C LYS A 286 9.99 1.97 12.52
N TYR A 287 8.98 1.37 11.89
CA TYR A 287 9.08 0.05 11.29
C TYR A 287 8.75 0.07 9.80
N ALA A 288 9.58 -0.64 9.04
CA ALA A 288 9.31 -1.10 7.70
C ALA A 288 8.80 -2.55 7.76
N PHE A 289 7.73 -2.80 7.01
CA PHE A 289 7.11 -4.10 6.86
C PHE A 289 7.36 -4.56 5.44
N ILE A 290 8.04 -5.70 5.30
CA ILE A 290 8.48 -6.19 4.00
C ILE A 290 7.99 -7.61 3.85
N ALA A 291 7.28 -7.89 2.76
CA ALA A 291 6.65 -9.19 2.57
C ALA A 291 7.12 -9.90 1.32
N ASP A 292 7.06 -11.23 1.38
CA ASP A 292 6.99 -12.09 0.21
C ASP A 292 5.63 -12.80 0.26
N PRO A 293 4.57 -12.21 -0.33
CA PRO A 293 3.24 -12.79 -0.27
C PRO A 293 3.09 -14.05 -1.13
N PHE A 294 4.06 -14.34 -2.01
CA PHE A 294 3.99 -15.46 -2.95
C PHE A 294 4.83 -16.67 -2.53
N LEU A 295 5.65 -16.55 -1.48
CA LEU A 295 6.32 -17.66 -0.83
C LEU A 295 5.35 -18.52 0.01
N ASP A 296 5.06 -19.74 -0.44
CA ASP A 296 4.11 -20.67 0.21
C ASP A 296 2.75 -20.00 0.49
N ARG A 297 2.52 -19.55 1.72
CA ARG A 297 1.29 -18.89 2.19
C ARG A 297 1.42 -17.37 2.30
N GLY A 298 2.63 -16.85 2.12
CA GLY A 298 3.04 -15.48 2.39
C GLY A 298 3.75 -15.34 3.74
N VAL A 299 4.73 -14.44 3.80
CA VAL A 299 5.47 -14.07 5.00
C VAL A 299 5.71 -12.56 5.03
N ALA A 300 5.74 -11.95 6.21
CA ALA A 300 6.17 -10.58 6.40
C ALA A 300 7.32 -10.47 7.42
N TYR A 301 8.17 -9.48 7.23
CA TYR A 301 9.30 -9.15 8.07
C TYR A 301 9.10 -7.76 8.65
N VAL A 302 9.25 -7.64 9.97
CA VAL A 302 9.25 -6.36 10.68
C VAL A 302 10.70 -5.93 10.86
N VAL A 303 11.09 -4.87 10.16
CA VAL A 303 12.44 -4.31 10.21
C VAL A 303 12.36 -2.93 10.84
N ARG A 304 13.17 -2.67 11.86
CA ARG A 304 13.33 -1.35 12.46
C ARG A 304 14.48 -0.62 11.77
N LYS A 305 14.23 0.64 11.39
CA LYS A 305 15.28 1.60 11.00
C LYS A 305 15.82 2.22 12.29
N VAL A 306 17.10 1.99 12.59
CA VAL A 306 17.73 2.50 13.83
C VAL A 306 18.27 3.91 13.57
N ASP A 307 19.17 4.07 12.59
CA ASP A 307 19.88 5.36 12.36
C ASP A 307 20.07 5.67 10.85
N GLY A 308 19.00 5.71 10.07
CA GLY A 308 19.08 6.02 8.63
C GLY A 308 19.63 4.88 7.75
N THR A 309 20.59 4.09 8.25
CA THR A 309 21.29 3.03 7.52
C THR A 309 21.30 1.68 8.24
N THR A 310 21.23 1.68 9.58
CA THR A 310 21.21 0.45 10.38
C THR A 310 19.81 -0.14 10.44
N LEU A 311 19.70 -1.42 10.12
CA LEU A 311 18.44 -2.16 10.05
C LEU A 311 18.47 -3.34 11.03
N ASP A 312 17.39 -3.49 11.78
CA ASP A 312 17.26 -4.48 12.85
C ASP A 312 15.99 -5.31 12.63
N LEU A 313 16.12 -6.61 12.32
CA LEU A 313 14.95 -7.47 12.20
C LEU A 313 14.36 -7.73 13.58
N LYS A 314 13.12 -7.30 13.78
CA LYS A 314 12.39 -7.50 15.03
C LYS A 314 11.56 -8.77 15.04
N ALA A 315 10.86 -9.06 13.94
CA ALA A 315 9.95 -10.18 13.88
C ALA A 315 9.78 -10.73 12.47
N THR A 316 9.44 -12.01 12.38
CA THR A 316 8.91 -12.63 11.16
C THR A 316 7.47 -13.04 11.43
N LEU A 317 6.55 -12.45 10.69
CA LEU A 317 5.12 -12.71 10.78
C LEU A 317 4.74 -13.79 9.78
N ASN A 318 4.03 -14.80 10.27
CA ASN A 318 3.45 -15.86 9.46
C ASN A 318 1.94 -15.89 9.71
N PRO A 319 1.12 -16.27 8.72
CA PRO A 319 -0.31 -16.47 8.95
C PRO A 319 -0.50 -17.64 9.93
N PHE A 320 -0.93 -17.34 11.15
CA PHE A 320 -1.32 -18.34 12.15
C PHE A 320 -2.57 -17.86 12.91
N PRO A 321 -3.63 -18.70 13.01
CA PRO A 321 -3.76 -20.01 12.39
C PRO A 321 -3.90 -19.88 10.87
N ARG A 322 -3.83 -21.01 10.17
CA ARG A 322 -3.81 -21.02 8.70
C ARG A 322 -5.20 -21.36 8.18
N TRP A 323 -5.74 -20.49 7.33
CA TRP A 323 -7.06 -20.66 6.71
C TRP A 323 -6.99 -21.12 5.24
N GLY A 324 -5.86 -21.69 4.83
CA GLY A 324 -5.63 -22.16 3.46
C GLY A 324 -4.14 -22.34 3.12
N SER A 325 -3.87 -22.95 1.97
CA SER A 325 -2.51 -23.16 1.45
C SER A 325 -1.99 -22.00 0.62
N TYR A 326 -2.87 -21.20 0.01
CA TYR A 326 -2.50 -20.05 -0.82
C TYR A 326 -3.29 -18.84 -0.36
N GLN A 327 -2.74 -18.11 0.61
CA GLN A 327 -3.42 -17.03 1.31
C GLN A 327 -2.94 -15.63 0.89
N LYS A 328 -1.81 -15.56 0.16
CA LYS A 328 -1.13 -14.30 -0.20
C LYS A 328 -0.95 -13.37 1.00
N PHE A 329 -0.59 -13.94 2.15
CA PHE A 329 -0.45 -13.19 3.40
C PHE A 329 0.53 -12.03 3.22
N ALA A 330 0.16 -10.87 3.73
CA ALA A 330 0.89 -9.62 3.64
C ALA A 330 1.01 -8.99 2.24
N LEU A 331 0.09 -9.34 1.33
CA LEU A 331 -0.06 -8.60 0.07
C LEU A 331 -0.51 -7.15 0.31
N TYR A 332 -1.41 -6.95 1.29
CA TYR A 332 -1.76 -5.61 1.77
C TYR A 332 -1.43 -5.50 3.26
N MET A 333 -0.84 -4.37 3.66
CA MET A 333 -0.50 -4.07 5.04
C MET A 333 -0.87 -2.63 5.39
N ALA A 334 -1.35 -2.43 6.61
CA ALA A 334 -1.68 -1.12 7.17
C ALA A 334 -1.10 -1.05 8.58
N ALA A 335 -0.20 -0.10 8.82
CA ALA A 335 0.41 0.10 10.12
C ALA A 335 0.16 1.52 10.63
N PHE A 336 -0.11 1.69 11.91
CA PHE A 336 -0.18 3.00 12.55
C PHE A 336 0.40 2.96 13.96
N ASN A 337 0.93 4.10 14.41
CA ASN A 337 1.43 4.26 15.75
C ASN A 337 0.26 4.65 16.65
N ASN A 338 -0.03 3.85 17.67
CA ASN A 338 -1.15 4.07 18.58
C ASN A 338 -0.70 4.85 19.83
N ALA A 339 0.53 4.60 20.29
CA ALA A 339 1.25 5.42 21.25
C ALA A 339 2.73 5.51 20.85
N ASP A 340 3.52 6.26 21.61
CA ASP A 340 4.95 6.46 21.34
C ASP A 340 5.74 5.14 21.27
N ASP A 341 5.27 4.09 21.94
CA ASP A 341 5.94 2.80 22.07
C ASP A 341 5.20 1.63 21.38
N THR A 342 4.07 1.89 20.72
CA THR A 342 3.22 0.84 20.17
C THR A 342 2.79 1.10 18.73
N THR A 343 2.99 0.10 17.88
CA THR A 343 2.53 0.08 16.49
C THR A 343 1.51 -1.04 16.30
N ASP A 344 0.29 -0.68 15.89
CA ASP A 344 -0.69 -1.63 15.40
C ASP A 344 -0.42 -1.92 13.92
N LEU A 345 -0.45 -3.20 13.55
CA LEU A 345 -0.24 -3.68 12.20
C LEU A 345 -1.37 -4.62 11.79
N PHE A 346 -2.05 -4.26 10.70
CA PHE A 346 -3.06 -5.06 10.04
C PHE A 346 -2.47 -5.67 8.78
N VAL A 347 -2.54 -7.00 8.68
CA VAL A 347 -1.95 -7.76 7.59
C VAL A 347 -3.04 -8.59 6.93
N ALA A 348 -3.34 -8.30 5.67
CA ALA A 348 -4.34 -9.05 4.93
C ALA A 348 -3.77 -10.36 4.40
N ALA A 349 -4.58 -11.41 4.45
CA ALA A 349 -4.47 -12.63 3.65
C ALA A 349 -5.66 -12.65 2.67
N PRO A 350 -5.53 -12.01 1.49
CA PRO A 350 -6.67 -11.69 0.64
C PRO A 350 -7.46 -12.90 0.16
N THR A 351 -6.78 -14.03 -0.03
CA THR A 351 -7.38 -15.28 -0.52
C THR A 351 -7.67 -16.28 0.59
N ALA A 352 -7.48 -15.89 1.86
CA ALA A 352 -7.89 -16.68 3.01
C ALA A 352 -9.40 -16.56 3.24
N TRP A 353 -10.04 -17.66 3.61
CA TRP A 353 -11.49 -17.76 3.76
C TRP A 353 -11.82 -18.77 4.86
N ILE A 354 -12.88 -18.51 5.61
CA ILE A 354 -13.44 -19.40 6.63
C ILE A 354 -14.86 -19.75 6.19
N HIS A 355 -15.24 -21.01 6.32
CA HIS A 355 -16.59 -21.47 5.97
C HIS A 355 -17.13 -22.30 7.13
N ASP A 356 -18.43 -22.20 7.34
CA ASP A 356 -19.10 -23.04 8.32
C ASP A 356 -19.01 -24.52 7.93
N ASN A 357 -19.04 -25.40 8.93
CA ASN A 357 -19.19 -26.83 8.69
C ASN A 357 -20.59 -27.12 8.13
N VAL A 358 -20.68 -27.27 6.82
CA VAL A 358 -21.91 -27.47 6.05
C VAL A 358 -22.81 -28.56 6.66
N ARG A 359 -22.23 -29.68 7.10
CA ARG A 359 -22.98 -30.80 7.69
C ARG A 359 -23.62 -30.44 9.03
N LYS A 360 -22.91 -29.67 9.86
CA LYS A 360 -23.41 -29.20 11.16
C LYS A 360 -24.51 -28.16 10.98
N VAL A 361 -24.30 -27.21 10.08
CA VAL A 361 -25.26 -26.14 9.73
C VAL A 361 -26.57 -26.71 9.21
N GLN A 362 -26.50 -27.68 8.29
CA GLN A 362 -27.69 -28.38 7.78
C GLN A 362 -28.45 -29.13 8.88
N LYS A 363 -27.73 -29.83 9.77
CA LYS A 363 -28.34 -30.55 10.91
C LYS A 363 -29.01 -29.61 11.90
N GLU A 364 -28.50 -28.38 12.05
CA GLU A 364 -29.03 -27.35 12.95
C GLU A 364 -30.10 -26.46 12.29
N GLY A 365 -30.44 -26.69 11.01
CA GLY A 365 -31.41 -25.90 10.26
C GLY A 365 -30.98 -24.45 10.02
N ARG A 366 -29.67 -24.16 10.12
CA ARG A 366 -29.10 -22.83 9.88
C ARG A 366 -28.67 -22.69 8.41
N LYS A 367 -28.43 -21.45 7.97
CA LYS A 367 -27.83 -21.16 6.65
C LYS A 367 -26.31 -21.13 6.78
N THR A 368 -25.59 -21.50 5.72
CA THR A 368 -24.12 -21.43 5.66
C THR A 368 -23.67 -20.00 5.46
N SER A 369 -22.72 -19.52 6.27
CA SER A 369 -22.07 -18.23 6.11
C SER A 369 -20.63 -18.42 5.58
N GLU A 370 -20.20 -17.46 4.77
CA GLU A 370 -18.82 -17.36 4.29
C GLU A 370 -18.15 -16.12 4.86
N TYR A 371 -16.93 -16.30 5.32
CA TYR A 371 -16.12 -15.25 5.90
C TYR A 371 -14.90 -15.04 5.00
N ILE A 372 -14.85 -13.87 4.39
CA ILE A 372 -14.01 -13.56 3.24
C ILE A 372 -12.86 -12.68 3.69
N GLY A 373 -11.64 -13.07 3.34
CA GLY A 373 -10.44 -12.30 3.59
C GLY A 373 -10.12 -12.26 5.09
N VAL A 374 -9.06 -12.96 5.49
CA VAL A 374 -8.60 -12.90 6.88
C VAL A 374 -7.62 -11.76 7.03
N ILE A 375 -7.88 -10.87 7.98
CA ILE A 375 -6.99 -9.77 8.32
C ILE A 375 -6.48 -10.01 9.74
N TYR A 376 -5.17 -10.19 9.85
CA TYR A 376 -4.48 -10.44 11.09
C TYR A 376 -4.11 -9.10 11.72
N HIS A 377 -4.37 -8.95 13.01
CA HIS A 377 -3.98 -7.77 13.76
C HIS A 377 -2.85 -8.12 14.72
N PHE A 378 -1.70 -7.49 14.51
CA PHE A 378 -0.54 -7.58 15.37
C PHE A 378 -0.34 -6.26 16.12
N VAL A 379 0.15 -6.37 17.35
CA VAL A 379 0.67 -5.24 18.14
C VAL A 379 2.16 -5.44 18.30
N ILE A 380 2.92 -4.39 18.00
CA ILE A 380 4.36 -4.34 18.22
C ILE A 380 4.60 -3.37 19.35
N VAL A 381 5.09 -3.88 20.48
CA VAL A 381 5.53 -3.08 21.62
C VAL A 381 7.04 -2.93 21.52
N ASP A 382 7.49 -1.68 21.48
CA ASP A 382 8.87 -1.29 21.26
C ASP A 382 9.88 -2.13 22.04
N ASP A 383 10.80 -2.75 21.29
CA ASP A 383 11.92 -3.55 21.81
C ASP A 383 11.53 -4.66 22.80
N LYS A 384 10.25 -5.04 22.85
CA LYS A 384 9.72 -6.03 23.77
C LYS A 384 9.06 -7.20 23.04
N THR A 385 7.93 -6.96 22.38
CA THR A 385 7.10 -8.05 21.86
C THR A 385 6.42 -7.70 20.53
N CYS A 386 6.15 -8.73 19.75
CA CYS A 386 5.24 -8.67 18.61
C CYS A 386 4.23 -9.80 18.77
N GLU A 387 2.97 -9.45 19.00
CA GLU A 387 1.92 -10.38 19.42
C GLU A 387 0.69 -10.24 18.52
N THR A 388 0.05 -11.36 18.20
CA THR A 388 -1.24 -11.34 17.51
C THR A 388 -2.32 -10.93 18.50
N LYS A 389 -3.02 -9.83 18.24
CA LYS A 389 -4.11 -9.30 19.06
C LYS A 389 -5.47 -9.89 18.68
N GLY A 390 -5.67 -10.20 17.40
CA GLY A 390 -6.94 -10.73 16.92
C GLY A 390 -7.00 -10.92 15.41
N TYR A 391 -8.19 -11.31 14.95
CA TYR A 391 -8.48 -11.62 13.55
C TYR A 391 -9.78 -10.94 13.15
N TYR A 392 -9.78 -10.36 11.96
CA TYR A 392 -10.97 -9.78 11.34
C TYR A 392 -11.29 -10.55 10.08
N VAL A 393 -12.57 -10.79 9.84
CA VAL A 393 -13.07 -11.35 8.58
C VAL A 393 -14.30 -10.58 8.14
N VAL A 394 -14.44 -10.35 6.85
CA VAL A 394 -15.63 -9.69 6.30
C VAL A 394 -16.67 -10.76 6.00
N GLN A 395 -17.85 -10.65 6.61
CA GLN A 395 -18.99 -11.49 6.28
C GLN A 395 -19.88 -10.71 5.31
N ASN A 396 -20.19 -11.35 4.18
CA ASN A 396 -21.20 -10.85 3.25
C ASN A 396 -22.39 -11.83 3.23
N ASP A 397 -23.60 -11.30 3.42
CA ASP A 397 -24.85 -12.09 3.52
C ASP A 397 -25.58 -12.25 2.15
N GLU A 398 -24.95 -11.87 1.03
CA GLU A 398 -25.53 -12.02 -0.31
C GLU A 398 -25.82 -13.48 -0.65
N GLN A 399 -27.06 -13.72 -1.12
CA GLN A 399 -27.59 -15.06 -1.38
C GLN A 399 -27.33 -15.56 -2.80
N SER A 400 -26.75 -14.74 -3.68
CA SER A 400 -26.59 -15.04 -5.10
C SER A 400 -25.14 -15.40 -5.47
N GLY A 401 -24.86 -16.69 -5.55
CA GLY A 401 -24.09 -17.32 -6.64
C GLY A 401 -22.59 -17.05 -6.78
N ILE A 402 -21.96 -16.13 -6.05
CA ILE A 402 -20.49 -15.97 -6.08
C ILE A 402 -19.95 -16.17 -4.66
N MET A 403 -19.72 -17.44 -4.32
CA MET A 403 -19.15 -17.90 -3.06
C MET A 403 -17.61 -17.81 -2.99
N ASN A 404 -17.03 -16.88 -3.75
CA ASN A 404 -15.58 -16.72 -3.89
C ASN A 404 -15.27 -15.23 -4.09
N SER A 405 -14.74 -14.57 -3.07
CA SER A 405 -14.16 -13.24 -3.25
C SER A 405 -12.87 -13.11 -2.47
N THR A 406 -12.15 -12.04 -2.73
CA THR A 406 -10.86 -11.72 -2.12
C THR A 406 -10.88 -10.27 -1.69
N ILE A 407 -10.02 -9.92 -0.74
CA ILE A 407 -9.75 -8.50 -0.46
C ILE A 407 -9.08 -7.92 -1.71
N SER A 408 -9.73 -6.95 -2.36
CA SER A 408 -9.25 -6.29 -3.57
C SER A 408 -8.48 -5.01 -3.29
N GLY A 409 -8.67 -4.43 -2.10
CA GLY A 409 -8.00 -3.22 -1.66
C GLY A 409 -8.06 -3.07 -0.16
N MET A 410 -7.02 -2.46 0.41
CA MET A 410 -6.96 -2.06 1.81
C MET A 410 -6.25 -0.71 1.92
N VAL A 411 -6.90 0.24 2.58
CA VAL A 411 -6.33 1.56 2.86
C VAL A 411 -6.47 1.88 4.33
N LYS A 412 -5.48 2.59 4.89
CA LYS A 412 -5.58 3.15 6.23
C LYS A 412 -5.91 4.63 6.20
N TRP A 413 -6.68 5.07 7.17
CA TRP A 413 -6.89 6.47 7.50
C TRP A 413 -6.87 6.61 9.02
N ASN A 414 -5.90 7.38 9.54
CA ASN A 414 -5.58 7.40 10.97
C ASN A 414 -5.44 5.97 11.56
N ASP A 415 -6.21 5.68 12.60
CA ASP A 415 -6.36 4.40 13.30
C ASP A 415 -7.43 3.49 12.68
N LEU A 416 -8.06 3.92 11.57
CA LEU A 416 -9.06 3.15 10.84
C LEU A 416 -8.44 2.44 9.63
N VAL A 417 -8.94 1.25 9.35
CA VAL A 417 -8.59 0.48 8.16
C VAL A 417 -9.87 0.19 7.39
N PHE A 418 -9.85 0.43 6.08
CA PHE A 418 -10.95 0.15 5.17
C PHE A 418 -10.53 -0.90 4.17
N VAL A 419 -11.46 -1.80 3.83
CA VAL A 419 -11.26 -2.86 2.85
C VAL A 419 -12.41 -2.91 1.85
N THR A 420 -12.09 -3.33 0.64
CA THR A 420 -13.05 -3.70 -0.41
C THR A 420 -12.89 -5.16 -0.76
N LEU A 421 -13.97 -5.77 -1.23
CA LEU A 421 -13.97 -7.13 -1.75
C LEU A 421 -14.15 -7.09 -3.28
N GLU A 422 -13.47 -7.98 -4.00
CA GLU A 422 -13.45 -8.00 -5.47
C GLU A 422 -14.85 -8.19 -6.10
N ASN A 423 -15.70 -8.99 -5.45
CA ASN A 423 -16.98 -9.42 -6.02
C ASN A 423 -18.21 -8.83 -5.34
N TYR A 424 -18.03 -8.00 -4.32
CA TYR A 424 -19.13 -7.44 -3.56
C TYR A 424 -19.15 -5.92 -3.63
N ASP A 425 -20.34 -5.38 -3.47
CA ASP A 425 -20.53 -3.96 -3.26
C ASP A 425 -20.18 -3.58 -1.82
N GLY A 426 -19.89 -2.30 -1.63
CA GLY A 426 -19.62 -1.70 -0.34
C GLY A 426 -18.14 -1.61 0.05
N ILE A 427 -17.91 -0.74 1.02
CA ILE A 427 -16.63 -0.55 1.70
C ILE A 427 -16.82 -0.93 3.15
N TYR A 428 -15.90 -1.74 3.67
CA TYR A 428 -15.97 -2.27 5.03
C TYR A 428 -14.91 -1.58 5.87
N LYS A 429 -15.32 -0.94 6.96
CA LYS A 429 -14.41 -0.43 7.98
C LYS A 429 -14.09 -1.58 8.92
N LEU A 430 -12.81 -1.87 9.13
CA LEU A 430 -12.42 -2.89 10.11
C LEU A 430 -12.85 -2.44 11.51
N GLY A 431 -13.72 -3.25 12.09
CA GLY A 431 -14.34 -3.06 13.39
C GLY A 431 -15.01 -4.37 13.81
N CYS A 432 -15.25 -4.55 15.10
CA CYS A 432 -15.86 -5.78 15.59
C CYS A 432 -17.37 -5.59 15.71
N ASP A 433 -18.13 -5.95 14.68
CA ASP A 433 -19.60 -5.93 14.75
C ASP A 433 -20.11 -7.09 15.61
N GLN A 434 -19.46 -8.24 15.50
CA GLN A 434 -19.77 -9.43 16.28
C GLN A 434 -18.50 -10.23 16.58
N ASN A 435 -18.34 -10.64 17.84
CA ASN A 435 -17.36 -11.65 18.21
C ASN A 435 -17.92 -13.05 17.96
N ILE A 436 -17.16 -13.87 17.23
CA ILE A 436 -17.38 -15.31 17.17
C ILE A 436 -16.17 -16.05 17.75
N THR A 437 -16.42 -17.13 18.47
CA THR A 437 -15.36 -17.97 19.00
C THR A 437 -15.28 -19.24 18.17
N LEU A 438 -14.18 -19.43 17.45
CA LEU A 438 -13.88 -20.67 16.75
C LEU A 438 -13.16 -21.65 17.68
N GLN A 439 -13.58 -22.91 17.66
CA GLN A 439 -12.77 -23.98 18.23
C GLN A 439 -11.70 -24.37 17.21
N LEU A 440 -10.44 -24.31 17.63
CA LEU A 440 -9.27 -24.70 16.82
C LEU A 440 -9.07 -26.21 16.81
#